data_AF-A0A6L8KQW7-F1
#
_entry.id   AF-A0A6L8KQW7-F1
#
_cell.length_a   1.000
_cell.length_b   1.000
_cell.length_c   1.000
_cell.angle_alpha   90.00
_cell.angle_beta   90.00
_cell.angle_gamma   90.00
#
_symmetry.space_group_name_H-M   'P 1'
#
loop_
_entity.id
_entity.type
_entity.pdbx_description
1 polymer ?
#
loop_
_entity_poly.entity_id
_entity_poly.type
_entity_poly.pdbx_seq_one_letter_code
_entity_poly.pdbx_strand_id
1 'polypeptide(L)'
;MTTFIVRGKLGNIPSGVWEKGYTRFAYLDVGDHRIDNVTVDVYLDASLIECAGEDVELSLCKIRGSGYHLAAIKTEGRKILRLPDPKGFMLGETLVGAVVWGLVALITTALGGPILLGIALYPMRAILPDDEKIFAPIMFALFFALWAIQLTWFLFYSKRFSPRMRLKAINQARFALD
;
A
#
# COMPACT_ATOMS: atom_id res chain seq x y z
N MET A 1 16.31 6.26 11.63
CA MET A 1 15.75 7.39 10.88
C MET A 1 15.90 8.59 11.80
N THR A 2 16.60 9.61 11.36
CA THR A 2 16.91 10.77 12.21
C THR A 2 16.43 12.02 11.49
N THR A 3 15.60 12.81 12.15
CA THR A 3 15.04 14.05 11.59
C THR A 3 15.71 15.23 12.27
N PHE A 4 16.09 16.23 11.49
CA PHE A 4 16.64 17.48 12.00
C PHE A 4 16.13 18.65 11.15
N ILE A 5 16.15 19.84 11.75
CA ILE A 5 15.65 21.07 11.15
C ILE A 5 16.84 21.98 10.91
N VAL A 6 16.94 22.53 9.72
CA VAL A 6 17.94 23.56 9.37
C VAL A 6 17.20 24.83 9.03
N ARG A 7 17.68 25.97 9.54
CA ARG A 7 17.06 27.28 9.36
C ARG A 7 18.07 28.25 8.80
N GLY A 8 17.60 29.10 7.88
CA GLY A 8 18.40 30.17 7.31
C GLY A 8 17.96 30.50 5.90
N LYS A 9 18.69 31.43 5.28
CA LYS A 9 18.45 31.84 3.91
C LYS A 9 18.80 30.73 2.93
N LEU A 10 17.84 30.32 2.10
CA LEU A 10 18.07 29.31 1.08
C LEU A 10 18.96 29.89 -0.02
N GLY A 11 20.09 29.23 -0.30
CA GLY A 11 20.97 29.58 -1.41
C GLY A 11 20.36 29.25 -2.78
N ASN A 12 21.12 29.50 -3.84
CA ASN A 12 20.74 29.06 -5.18
C ASN A 12 20.69 27.52 -5.23
N ILE A 13 19.62 26.99 -5.83
CA ILE A 13 19.42 25.55 -5.94
C ILE A 13 20.19 25.03 -7.16
N PRO A 14 21.10 24.06 -6.99
CA PRO A 14 21.84 23.49 -8.10
C PRO A 14 20.92 22.64 -8.99
N SER A 15 21.33 22.39 -10.24
CA SER A 15 20.59 21.48 -11.13
C SER A 15 20.53 20.07 -10.52
N GLY A 16 19.32 19.57 -10.28
CA GLY A 16 19.08 18.22 -9.78
C GLY A 16 19.00 17.18 -10.90
N VAL A 17 19.21 15.92 -10.54
CA VAL A 17 18.96 14.77 -11.43
C VAL A 17 17.61 14.18 -11.06
N TRP A 18 16.70 14.07 -12.04
CA TRP A 18 15.40 13.46 -11.83
C TRP A 18 15.52 11.93 -11.86
N GLU A 19 15.09 11.27 -10.79
CA GLU A 19 15.10 9.82 -10.65
C GLU A 19 13.77 9.35 -10.02
N LYS A 20 12.99 8.55 -10.75
CA LYS A 20 11.87 7.76 -10.19
C LYS A 20 10.90 8.54 -9.27
N GLY A 21 10.49 9.75 -9.67
CA GLY A 21 9.49 10.53 -8.92
C GLY A 21 10.07 11.46 -7.84
N TYR A 22 11.40 11.56 -7.73
CA TYR A 22 12.09 12.54 -6.90
C TYR A 22 13.23 13.20 -7.68
N THR A 23 13.60 14.41 -7.27
CA THR A 23 14.75 15.14 -7.78
C THR A 23 15.88 15.04 -6.76
N ARG A 24 17.04 14.57 -7.19
CA ARG A 24 18.24 14.46 -6.36
C ARG A 24 19.16 15.64 -6.61
N PHE A 25 19.39 16.43 -5.58
CA PHE A 25 20.32 17.54 -5.56
C PHE A 25 21.66 17.12 -4.98
N ALA A 26 22.74 17.60 -5.61
CA ALA A 26 24.08 17.36 -5.13
C ALA A 26 24.30 17.98 -3.74
N TYR A 27 23.76 19.18 -3.52
CA TYR A 27 23.77 19.87 -2.24
C TYR A 27 22.65 20.91 -2.17
N LEU A 28 22.32 21.35 -0.96
CA LEU A 28 21.52 22.55 -0.68
C LEU A 28 22.25 23.39 0.37
N ASP A 29 22.30 24.70 0.14
CA ASP A 29 22.88 25.66 1.08
C ASP A 29 21.74 26.40 1.81
N VAL A 30 21.76 26.38 3.14
CA VAL A 30 20.77 27.04 4.01
C VAL A 30 21.50 27.79 5.12
N GLY A 31 21.55 29.12 5.01
CA GLY A 31 22.38 29.96 5.88
C GLY A 31 23.85 29.54 5.79
N ASP A 32 24.45 29.20 6.92
CA ASP A 32 25.85 28.74 7.01
C ASP A 32 26.00 27.21 6.87
N HIS A 33 24.91 26.50 6.57
CA HIS A 33 24.89 25.05 6.49
C HIS A 33 24.79 24.57 5.05
N ARG A 34 25.73 23.71 4.65
CA ARG A 34 25.65 22.95 3.40
C ARG A 34 25.23 21.52 3.68
N ILE A 35 24.27 21.03 2.91
CA ILE A 35 23.66 19.71 3.06
C ILE A 35 23.81 18.96 1.75
N ASP A 36 24.70 17.97 1.73
CA ASP A 36 24.99 17.20 0.51
C ASP A 36 24.00 16.04 0.31
N ASN A 37 23.80 15.62 -0.95
CA ASN A 37 22.94 14.50 -1.34
C ASN A 37 21.50 14.62 -0.80
N VAL A 38 20.79 15.68 -1.19
CA VAL A 38 19.40 15.89 -0.79
C VAL A 38 18.47 15.35 -1.87
N THR A 39 17.49 14.57 -1.46
CA THR A 39 16.41 14.06 -2.30
C THR A 39 15.13 14.80 -1.97
N VAL A 40 14.45 15.30 -2.99
CA VAL A 40 13.24 16.12 -2.88
C VAL A 40 12.17 15.50 -3.76
N ASP A 41 11.02 15.16 -3.18
CA ASP A 41 9.90 14.65 -3.96
C ASP A 41 9.34 15.71 -4.90
N VAL A 42 8.81 15.29 -6.05
CA VAL A 42 8.31 16.19 -7.12
C VAL A 42 7.32 17.25 -6.59
N TYR A 43 6.55 16.91 -5.55
CA TYR A 43 5.60 17.83 -4.91
C TYR A 43 6.25 19.03 -4.20
N LEU A 44 7.48 18.89 -3.73
CA LEU A 44 8.22 19.94 -3.04
C LEU A 44 9.24 20.63 -3.94
N ASP A 45 9.52 20.07 -5.12
CA ASP A 45 10.56 20.57 -6.04
C ASP A 45 10.27 22.00 -6.52
N ALA A 46 9.06 22.24 -7.05
CA ALA A 46 8.64 23.58 -7.48
C ALA A 46 8.64 24.58 -6.32
N SER A 47 8.15 24.16 -5.15
CA SER A 47 8.13 25.00 -3.95
C SER A 47 9.52 25.32 -3.42
N LEU A 48 10.46 24.37 -3.51
CA LEU A 48 11.85 24.60 -3.14
C LEU A 48 12.47 25.67 -4.04
N ILE A 49 12.26 25.56 -5.36
CA ILE A 49 12.72 26.53 -6.37
C ILE A 49 12.14 27.93 -6.11
N GLU A 50 10.85 28.01 -5.80
CA GLU A 50 10.18 29.28 -5.46
C GLU A 50 10.75 29.94 -4.20
N CYS A 51 11.22 29.15 -3.23
CA CYS A 51 11.79 29.68 -1.97
C CYS A 51 13.28 30.05 -2.08
N ALA A 52 13.90 29.96 -3.27
CA ALA A 52 15.31 30.29 -3.45
C ALA A 52 15.57 31.76 -3.09
N GLY A 53 16.51 31.99 -2.18
CA GLY A 53 16.83 33.33 -1.67
C GLY A 53 15.95 33.80 -0.50
N GLU A 54 14.97 33.03 -0.05
CA GLU A 54 14.13 33.35 1.11
C GLU A 54 14.64 32.69 2.41
N ASP A 55 14.23 33.23 3.56
CA ASP A 55 14.46 32.60 4.86
C ASP A 55 13.50 31.42 5.07
N VAL A 56 14.07 30.21 5.19
CA VAL A 56 13.32 28.96 5.27
C VAL A 56 13.73 28.13 6.49
N GLU A 57 12.79 27.30 6.98
CA GLU A 57 13.10 26.15 7.83
C GLU A 57 12.87 24.87 7.03
N LEU A 58 13.94 24.12 6.75
CA LEU A 58 13.86 22.82 6.08
C LEU A 58 13.85 21.70 7.13
N SER A 59 12.87 20.81 7.02
CA SER A 59 12.84 19.56 7.79
C SER A 59 13.42 18.44 6.94
N LEU A 60 14.55 17.87 7.38
CA LEU A 60 15.27 16.84 6.65
C LEU A 60 15.28 15.54 7.43
N CYS A 61 15.10 14.43 6.71
CA CYS A 61 15.13 13.10 7.27
C CYS A 61 16.27 12.28 6.69
N LYS A 62 17.12 11.73 7.56
CA LYS A 62 18.17 10.78 7.18
C LYS A 62 17.62 9.36 7.19
N ILE A 63 17.54 8.77 6.00
CA ILE A 63 17.22 7.36 5.80
C ILE A 63 18.54 6.57 5.81
N ARG A 64 18.55 5.38 6.43
CA ARG A 64 19.81 4.59 6.56
C ARG A 64 20.29 4.15 5.18
N GLY A 65 21.51 4.56 4.80
CA GLY A 65 22.16 4.13 3.56
C GLY A 65 21.79 4.96 2.33
N SER A 66 20.79 5.84 2.42
CA SER A 66 20.52 6.89 1.43
C SER A 66 20.86 8.27 2.01
N GLY A 67 20.83 9.29 1.15
CA GLY A 67 21.14 10.67 1.54
C GLY A 67 20.09 11.28 2.47
N TYR A 68 19.95 12.60 2.41
CA TYR A 68 18.93 13.32 3.14
C TYR A 68 17.68 13.45 2.30
N HIS A 69 16.50 13.25 2.88
CA HIS A 69 15.22 13.49 2.22
C HIS A 69 14.56 14.74 2.78
N LEU A 70 14.08 15.62 1.91
CA LEU A 70 13.33 16.81 2.30
C LEU A 70 11.88 16.44 2.63
N ALA A 71 11.51 16.58 3.90
CA ALA A 71 10.17 16.23 4.38
C ALA A 71 9.20 17.42 4.40
N ALA A 72 9.70 18.63 4.68
CA ALA A 72 8.90 19.84 4.70
C ALA A 72 9.74 21.12 4.53
N ILE A 73 9.11 22.15 3.99
CA ILE A 73 9.61 23.51 3.85
C ILE A 73 8.66 24.44 4.61
N LYS A 74 9.18 25.27 5.51
CA LYS A 74 8.41 26.32 6.18
C LYS A 74 8.99 27.68 5.80
N THR A 75 8.18 28.53 5.19
CA THR A 75 8.52 29.91 4.85
C THR A 75 8.10 30.89 5.95
N GLU A 76 8.64 32.11 5.94
CA GLU A 76 8.33 33.18 6.91
C GLU A 76 6.82 33.47 7.02
N GLY A 77 6.07 33.31 5.93
CA GLY A 77 4.60 33.47 5.91
C GLY A 77 3.80 32.41 6.68
N ARG A 78 4.45 31.57 7.51
CA ARG A 78 3.88 30.43 8.25
C ARG A 78 3.23 29.34 7.38
N LYS A 79 3.39 29.39 6.06
CA LYS A 79 2.91 28.33 5.16
C LYS A 79 3.90 27.17 5.26
N ILE A 80 3.46 26.07 5.86
CA ILE A 80 4.25 24.85 5.94
C ILE A 80 3.86 23.98 4.75
N LEU A 81 4.74 23.92 3.76
CA LEU A 81 4.63 23.04 2.61
C LEU A 81 5.24 21.69 3.04
N ARG A 82 4.39 20.69 3.16
CA ARG A 82 4.77 19.34 3.57
C ARG A 82 4.47 18.42 2.41
N LEU A 83 5.13 17.26 2.37
CA LEU A 83 4.56 16.10 1.69
C LEU A 83 3.08 16.02 2.06
N PRO A 84 2.15 15.95 1.08
CA PRO A 84 0.75 15.82 1.39
C PRO A 84 0.63 14.58 2.28
N ASP A 85 0.17 14.76 3.53
CA ASP A 85 -0.30 13.62 4.31
C ASP A 85 -1.25 12.87 3.37
N PRO A 86 -1.04 11.57 3.10
CA PRO A 86 -1.90 10.83 2.20
C PRO A 86 -3.31 10.99 2.74
N LYS A 87 -4.09 11.86 2.09
CA LYS A 87 -5.39 12.27 2.59
C LYS A 87 -6.16 10.98 2.80
N GLY A 88 -6.64 10.74 4.02
CA GLY A 88 -7.29 9.49 4.42
C GLY A 88 -8.43 9.04 3.49
N PHE A 89 -8.90 9.92 2.61
CA PHE A 89 -9.84 9.65 1.54
C PHE A 89 -9.35 8.60 0.52
N MET A 90 -8.13 8.71 -0.02
CA MET A 90 -7.63 7.70 -0.99
C MET A 90 -7.32 6.35 -0.33
N LEU A 91 -6.90 6.39 0.94
CA LEU A 91 -6.69 5.21 1.77
C LEU A 91 -8.00 4.48 2.05
N GLY A 92 -9.10 5.22 2.25
CA GLY A 92 -10.44 4.67 2.40
C GLY A 92 -10.92 3.97 1.13
N GLU A 93 -10.84 4.63 -0.03
CA GLU A 93 -11.31 4.07 -1.30
C GLU A 93 -10.52 2.85 -1.76
N THR A 94 -9.19 2.86 -1.61
CA THR A 94 -8.35 1.69 -1.94
C THR A 94 -8.55 0.53 -0.98
N LEU A 95 -8.77 0.80 0.31
CA LEU A 95 -9.03 -0.25 1.29
C LEU A 95 -10.42 -0.85 1.10
N VAL A 96 -11.44 -0.03 0.85
CA VAL A 96 -12.79 -0.48 0.51
C VAL A 96 -12.76 -1.27 -0.80
N GLY A 97 -12.07 -0.77 -1.83
CA GLY A 97 -11.90 -1.46 -3.10
C GLY A 97 -11.21 -2.81 -2.96
N ALA A 98 -10.12 -2.88 -2.20
CA ALA A 98 -9.41 -4.14 -1.94
C ALA A 98 -10.25 -5.13 -1.13
N VAL A 99 -11.04 -4.66 -0.17
CA VAL A 99 -11.95 -5.50 0.62
C VAL A 99 -13.09 -6.03 -0.25
N VAL A 100 -13.73 -5.17 -1.06
CA VAL A 100 -14.84 -5.54 -1.94
C VAL A 100 -14.36 -6.53 -3.00
N TRP A 101 -13.26 -6.24 -3.71
CA TRP A 101 -12.72 -7.15 -4.71
C TRP A 101 -12.16 -8.44 -4.10
N GLY A 102 -11.58 -8.38 -2.90
CA GLY A 102 -11.18 -9.57 -2.14
C GLY A 102 -12.39 -10.45 -1.77
N LEU A 103 -13.51 -9.84 -1.40
CA LEU A 103 -14.76 -10.55 -1.09
C LEU A 103 -15.37 -11.17 -2.35
N VAL A 104 -15.38 -10.44 -3.46
CA VAL A 104 -15.84 -10.93 -4.77
C VAL A 104 -14.97 -12.09 -5.25
N ALA A 105 -13.65 -11.96 -5.15
CA ALA A 105 -12.71 -13.03 -5.47
C ALA A 105 -12.94 -14.27 -4.60
N LEU A 106 -13.17 -14.08 -3.29
CA LEU A 106 -13.46 -15.18 -2.37
C LEU A 106 -14.80 -15.85 -2.69
N ILE A 107 -15.84 -15.09 -3.00
CA ILE A 107 -17.14 -15.62 -3.42
C ILE A 107 -16.98 -16.42 -4.71
N THR A 108 -16.36 -15.83 -5.73
CA THR A 108 -16.22 -16.48 -7.05
C THR A 108 -15.33 -17.72 -7.02
N THR A 109 -14.22 -17.72 -6.26
CA THR A 109 -13.31 -18.88 -6.20
C THR A 109 -13.73 -19.93 -5.18
N ALA A 110 -14.23 -19.52 -4.01
CA ALA A 110 -14.62 -20.46 -2.97
C ALA A 110 -16.02 -21.02 -3.20
N LEU A 111 -17.02 -20.21 -3.57
CA LEU A 111 -18.40 -20.69 -3.77
C LEU A 111 -18.63 -21.28 -5.17
N GLY A 112 -17.78 -20.96 -6.16
CA GLY A 112 -17.91 -21.51 -7.52
C GLY A 112 -17.80 -23.04 -7.55
N GLY A 113 -16.86 -23.62 -6.80
CA GLY A 113 -16.68 -25.07 -6.70
C GLY A 113 -17.93 -25.83 -6.25
N PRO A 114 -18.49 -25.56 -5.05
CA PRO A 114 -19.67 -26.26 -4.56
C PRO A 114 -20.95 -25.97 -5.36
N ILE A 115 -21.08 -24.80 -5.99
CA ILE A 115 -22.22 -24.52 -6.87
C ILE A 115 -22.12 -25.37 -8.14
N LEU A 116 -20.97 -25.39 -8.81
CA LEU A 116 -20.78 -26.16 -10.04
C LEU A 116 -20.90 -27.67 -9.80
N LEU A 117 -20.32 -28.18 -8.71
CA LEU A 117 -20.44 -29.59 -8.33
C LEU A 117 -21.86 -29.94 -7.87
N GLY A 118 -22.55 -29.04 -7.16
CA GLY A 118 -23.94 -29.28 -6.77
C GLY A 118 -24.89 -29.34 -7.96
N ILE A 119 -24.68 -28.48 -8.96
CA ILE A 119 -25.43 -28.51 -10.23
C ILE A 119 -25.14 -29.80 -11.01
N ALA A 120 -23.91 -30.31 -10.99
CA ALA A 120 -23.56 -31.57 -11.66
C ALA A 120 -24.05 -32.82 -10.92
N LEU A 121 -24.11 -32.79 -9.59
CA LEU A 121 -24.56 -33.92 -8.75
C LEU A 121 -26.09 -34.06 -8.74
N TYR A 122 -26.84 -32.96 -8.90
CA TYR A 122 -28.30 -32.97 -8.95
C TYR A 122 -28.90 -33.87 -10.06
N PRO A 123 -28.44 -33.82 -11.34
CA PRO A 123 -28.89 -34.73 -12.39
C PRO A 123 -28.34 -36.15 -12.23
N MET A 124 -27.17 -36.35 -11.60
CA MET A 124 -26.66 -37.71 -11.33
C MET A 124 -27.59 -38.51 -10.40
N ARG A 125 -28.30 -37.84 -9.48
CA ARG A 125 -29.34 -38.50 -8.66
C ARG A 125 -30.47 -39.12 -9.49
N ALA A 126 -30.77 -38.57 -10.68
CA ALA A 126 -31.80 -39.10 -11.56
C ALA A 126 -31.36 -40.35 -12.33
N ILE A 127 -30.04 -40.61 -12.42
CA ILE A 127 -29.44 -41.72 -13.17
C ILE A 127 -29.12 -42.91 -12.25
N LEU A 128 -29.04 -42.69 -10.94
CA LEU A 128 -28.76 -43.74 -9.96
C LEU A 128 -29.96 -44.70 -9.76
N PRO A 129 -29.72 -46.02 -9.59
CA PRO A 129 -30.74 -46.99 -9.17
C PRO A 129 -31.41 -46.57 -7.86
N ASP A 130 -32.68 -46.91 -7.65
CA ASP A 130 -33.49 -46.47 -6.50
C ASP A 130 -32.86 -46.79 -5.13
N ASP A 131 -32.21 -47.94 -5.06
CA ASP A 131 -31.46 -48.49 -3.95
C ASP A 131 -30.15 -47.72 -3.64
N GLU A 132 -29.61 -46.98 -4.62
CA GLU A 132 -28.40 -46.18 -4.46
C GLU A 132 -28.67 -44.68 -4.26
N LYS A 133 -29.93 -44.23 -4.42
CA LYS A 133 -30.29 -42.80 -4.29
C LYS A 133 -30.05 -42.23 -2.89
N ILE A 134 -29.93 -43.09 -1.87
CA ILE A 134 -29.58 -42.70 -0.49
C ILE A 134 -28.13 -42.22 -0.39
N PHE A 135 -27.22 -42.67 -1.27
CA PHE A 135 -25.82 -42.25 -1.27
C PHE A 135 -25.63 -40.83 -1.80
N ALA A 136 -26.50 -40.35 -2.69
CA ALA A 136 -26.41 -39.01 -3.28
C ALA A 136 -26.40 -37.86 -2.24
N PRO A 137 -27.33 -37.79 -1.25
CA PRO A 137 -27.27 -36.77 -0.20
C PRO A 137 -26.06 -36.93 0.73
N ILE A 138 -25.59 -38.17 0.96
CA ILE A 138 -24.41 -38.44 1.80
C ILE A 138 -23.14 -37.91 1.12
N MET A 139 -22.96 -38.18 -0.17
CA MET A 139 -21.83 -37.65 -0.94
C MET A 139 -21.86 -36.11 -1.01
N PHE A 140 -23.04 -35.53 -1.16
CA PHE A 140 -23.22 -34.07 -1.14
C PHE A 140 -22.83 -33.46 0.21
N ALA A 141 -23.27 -34.07 1.32
CA ALA A 141 -22.94 -33.61 2.66
C ALA A 141 -21.43 -33.72 2.98
N LEU A 142 -20.80 -34.84 2.61
CA LEU A 142 -19.35 -35.03 2.79
C LEU A 142 -18.53 -34.04 1.97
N PHE A 143 -18.94 -33.79 0.73
CA PHE A 143 -18.29 -32.79 -0.12
C PHE A 143 -18.39 -31.39 0.48
N PHE A 144 -19.59 -30.98 0.93
CA PHE A 144 -19.78 -29.69 1.59
C PHE A 144 -18.98 -29.55 2.88
N ALA A 145 -18.88 -30.62 3.68
CA ALA A 145 -18.06 -30.63 4.89
C ALA A 145 -16.57 -30.46 4.57
N LEU A 146 -16.04 -31.19 3.57
CA LEU A 146 -14.66 -31.06 3.12
C LEU A 146 -14.37 -29.65 2.58
N TRP A 147 -15.30 -29.09 1.80
CA TRP A 147 -15.21 -27.73 1.30
C TRP A 147 -15.19 -26.69 2.45
N ALA A 148 -16.08 -26.82 3.43
CA ALA A 148 -16.13 -25.93 4.59
C ALA A 148 -14.82 -25.98 5.39
N ILE A 149 -14.27 -27.17 5.60
CA ILE A 149 -12.97 -27.37 6.26
C ILE A 149 -11.84 -26.68 5.47
N GLN A 150 -11.80 -26.86 4.15
CA GLN A 150 -10.81 -26.19 3.30
C GLN A 150 -10.94 -24.66 3.35
N LEU A 151 -12.17 -24.13 3.37
CA LEU A 151 -12.43 -22.69 3.49
C LEU A 151 -11.96 -22.16 4.85
N THR A 152 -12.30 -22.84 5.95
CA THR A 152 -11.83 -22.46 7.30
C THR A 152 -10.30 -22.50 7.38
N TRP A 153 -9.67 -23.54 6.81
CA TRP A 153 -8.21 -23.62 6.75
C TRP A 153 -7.59 -22.47 5.96
N PHE A 154 -8.15 -22.15 4.80
CA PHE A 154 -7.67 -21.05 3.96
C PHE A 154 -7.76 -19.69 4.66
N LEU A 155 -8.89 -19.42 5.32
CA LEU A 155 -9.17 -18.16 6.03
C LEU A 155 -8.34 -17.97 7.30
N PHE A 156 -8.20 -19.03 8.11
CA PHE A 156 -7.65 -18.91 9.46
C PHE A 156 -6.24 -19.48 9.62
N TYR A 157 -5.85 -20.47 8.82
CA TYR A 157 -4.61 -21.22 9.00
C TYR A 157 -3.61 -21.06 7.84
N SER A 158 -4.02 -20.51 6.69
CA SER A 158 -3.07 -20.29 5.60
C SER A 158 -2.08 -19.17 5.94
N LYS A 159 -0.78 -19.46 5.78
CA LYS A 159 0.31 -18.48 6.01
C LYS A 159 0.15 -17.20 5.19
N ARG A 160 -0.59 -17.26 4.06
CA ARG A 160 -0.93 -16.12 3.20
C ARG A 160 -1.76 -15.05 3.92
N PHE A 161 -2.60 -15.43 4.89
CA PHE A 161 -3.40 -14.50 5.70
C PHE A 161 -2.86 -14.27 7.11
N SER A 162 -1.62 -14.69 7.40
CA SER A 162 -1.01 -14.45 8.71
C SER A 162 -0.96 -12.94 9.04
N PRO A 163 -1.06 -12.56 10.33
CA PRO A 163 -0.99 -11.15 10.75
C PRO A 163 0.25 -10.42 10.20
N ARG A 164 1.38 -11.15 10.07
CA ARG A 164 2.63 -10.66 9.48
C ARG A 164 2.51 -10.36 7.99
N MET A 165 1.85 -11.23 7.22
CA MET A 165 1.60 -10.99 5.79
C MET A 165 0.60 -9.87 5.55
N ARG A 166 -0.44 -9.75 6.41
CA ARG A 166 -1.38 -8.61 6.35
C ARG A 166 -0.67 -7.28 6.59
N LEU A 167 0.19 -7.22 7.62
CA LEU A 167 1.03 -6.05 7.88
C LEU A 167 1.99 -5.75 6.71
N LYS A 168 2.58 -6.79 6.11
CA LYS A 168 3.47 -6.63 4.95
C LYS A 168 2.72 -6.12 3.72
N ALA A 169 1.52 -6.63 3.46
CA ALA A 169 0.66 -6.17 2.36
C ALA A 169 0.16 -4.74 2.58
N ILE A 170 -0.21 -4.37 3.81
CA ILE A 170 -0.58 -2.99 4.18
C ILE A 170 0.62 -2.06 3.98
N ASN A 171 1.82 -2.47 4.40
CA ASN A 171 3.03 -1.68 4.20
C ASN A 171 3.39 -1.57 2.71
N GLN A 172 3.27 -2.65 1.93
CA GLN A 172 3.49 -2.62 0.47
C GLN A 172 2.46 -1.75 -0.26
N ALA A 173 1.19 -1.79 0.17
CA ALA A 173 0.15 -0.90 -0.36
C ALA A 173 0.43 0.57 0.00
N ARG A 174 0.94 0.85 1.20
CA ARG A 174 1.42 2.18 1.57
C ARG A 174 2.56 2.64 0.64
N PHE A 175 3.59 1.82 0.44
CA PHE A 175 4.72 2.16 -0.43
C PHE A 175 4.40 2.18 -1.93
N ALA A 176 3.28 1.61 -2.37
CA ALA A 176 2.85 1.66 -3.77
C ALA A 176 1.91 2.85 -4.05
N LEU A 177 1.41 3.49 -3.00
CA LEU A 177 0.59 4.71 -3.05
C LEU A 177 1.42 5.98 -2.80
N ASP A 178 2.65 5.83 -2.30
CA ASP A 178 3.73 6.83 -2.28
C ASP A 178 4.50 6.79 -3.63
#